data_AF-A0A3D6EWA6-F1
#
_entry.id   AF-A0A3D6EWA6-F1
#
_cell.length_a   1.000
_cell.length_b   1.000
_cell.length_c   1.000
_cell.angle_alpha   90.00
_cell.angle_beta   90.00
_cell.angle_gamma   90.00
#
_symmetry.space_group_name_H-M   'P 1'
#
loop_
_entity.id
_entity.type
_entity.pdbx_description
1 polymer ?
#
loop_
_entity_poly.entity_id
_entity_poly.type
_entity_poly.pdbx_seq_one_letter_code
_entity_poly.pdbx_strand_id
1 'polypeptide(L)'
;MEGLTPPFYSRTDELLYKIYLKLQGGSMPGLTANDINTLSKLNTILEDAELISQSQFNDTIMALRGNVPVSANTLEKLYNIIQGMQSLKREDIDTLEELNAILSNADLVRIQDLADALVALNLKQRNFQFYFPDSQWDDDHNQSLRRDRFVMRGKITDLSNDFTNALSAVSYKTRIDTSSTWAYHLNTSALQNWINANISGNEQTGTRYWIRCIPTYKSGHYDEAMNVLTYVV
;
A
#
# COMPACT_ATOMS: atom_id res chain seq x y z
N MET A 1 36.28 25.78 88.96
CA MET A 1 35.04 26.11 89.70
C MET A 1 33.89 25.77 88.78
N GLU A 2 33.14 24.71 89.09
CA GLU A 2 31.88 24.42 88.40
C GLU A 2 30.89 25.56 88.68
N GLY A 3 30.70 26.44 87.70
CA GLY A 3 29.79 27.57 87.78
C GLY A 3 28.39 27.15 87.36
N LEU A 4 27.48 27.10 88.33
CA LEU A 4 26.05 26.80 88.14
C LEU A 4 25.45 27.62 86.99
N THR A 5 24.80 26.94 86.05
CA THR A 5 24.01 27.60 85.00
C THR A 5 22.82 28.32 85.67
N PRO A 6 22.58 29.62 85.39
CA PRO A 6 21.42 30.32 85.94
C PRO A 6 20.11 29.68 85.48
N PRO A 7 19.02 29.74 86.26
CA PRO A 7 17.70 29.36 85.76
C PRO A 7 17.25 30.35 84.68
N PHE A 8 16.81 29.84 83.51
CA PHE A 8 16.30 30.65 82.41
C PHE A 8 14.77 30.63 82.39
N TYR A 9 14.16 31.80 82.19
CA TYR A 9 12.70 31.96 82.11
C TYR A 9 12.15 31.65 80.71
N SER A 10 13.02 31.59 79.70
CA SER A 10 12.68 31.21 78.33
C SER A 10 13.88 30.60 77.58
N ARG A 11 13.61 29.89 76.48
CA ARG A 11 14.66 29.41 75.56
C ARG A 11 15.47 30.55 74.94
N THR A 12 14.87 31.73 74.78
CA THR A 12 15.54 32.90 74.23
C THR A 12 16.59 33.43 75.20
N ASP A 13 16.28 33.48 76.50
CA ASP A 13 17.21 33.94 77.53
C ASP A 13 18.40 32.98 77.69
N GLU A 14 18.12 31.67 77.60
CA GLU A 14 19.17 30.64 77.57
C GLU A 14 20.09 30.81 76.35
N LEU A 15 19.52 31.10 75.17
CA LEU A 15 20.29 31.31 73.95
C LEU A 15 21.18 32.56 74.03
N LEU A 16 20.63 33.67 74.53
CA LEU A 16 21.36 34.92 74.73
C LEU A 16 22.49 34.76 75.75
N TYR A 17 22.25 34.04 76.84
CA TYR A 17 23.29 33.73 77.83
C TYR A 17 24.40 32.86 77.25
N LYS A 18 24.07 31.85 76.43
CA LYS A 18 25.04 31.02 75.72
C LYS A 18 25.88 31.82 74.71
N ILE A 19 25.28 32.81 74.04
CA ILE A 19 25.99 33.74 73.16
C ILE A 19 26.94 34.64 73.97
N TYR A 20 26.47 35.20 75.08
CA TYR A 20 27.30 36.01 75.98
C TYR A 20 28.53 35.26 76.51
N LEU A 21 28.36 34.01 76.96
CA LEU A 21 29.48 33.17 77.41
C LEU A 21 30.49 32.89 76.29
N LYS A 22 30.02 32.72 75.06
CA LYS A 22 30.90 32.54 73.88
C LYS A 22 31.67 33.81 73.52
N LEU A 23 31.19 34.99 73.87
CA LEU A 23 31.86 36.27 73.60
C LEU A 23 32.89 36.68 74.68
N GLN A 24 32.80 36.13 75.89
CA GLN A 24 33.63 36.52 77.05
C GLN A 24 34.78 35.54 77.39
N GLY A 25 34.86 34.37 76.72
CA GLY A 25 35.88 33.36 77.01
C GLY A 25 37.26 33.68 76.43
N GLY A 26 38.21 34.11 77.28
CA GLY A 26 39.58 34.53 76.91
C GLY A 26 40.53 33.46 76.33
N SER A 27 40.04 32.35 75.78
CA SER A 27 40.86 31.32 75.10
C SER A 27 40.10 30.48 74.06
N MET A 28 39.05 31.03 73.44
CA MET A 28 38.55 30.58 72.14
C MET A 28 38.46 31.81 71.24
N PRO A 29 38.83 31.74 69.95
CA PRO A 29 38.69 32.90 69.08
C PRO A 29 37.20 33.27 69.08
N GLY A 30 36.86 34.44 69.63
CA GLY A 30 35.55 35.04 69.40
C GLY A 30 35.29 35.14 67.89
N LEU A 31 34.07 35.50 67.49
CA LEU A 31 33.77 35.75 66.07
C LEU A 31 34.91 36.56 65.45
N THR A 32 35.67 35.94 64.56
CA THR A 32 36.82 36.59 63.96
C THR A 32 36.29 37.71 63.06
N ALA A 33 37.14 38.68 62.71
CA ALA A 33 36.75 39.70 61.75
C ALA A 33 36.21 39.09 60.43
N ASN A 34 36.67 37.88 60.07
CA ASN A 34 36.21 37.16 58.90
C ASN A 34 34.80 36.57 59.09
N ASP A 35 34.47 36.10 60.30
CA ASP A 35 33.13 35.63 60.64
C ASP A 35 32.12 36.78 60.65
N ILE A 36 32.52 37.93 61.21
CA ILE A 36 31.70 39.16 61.19
C ILE A 36 31.46 39.63 59.76
N ASN A 37 32.49 39.61 58.90
CA ASN A 37 32.35 39.96 57.49
C ASN A 37 31.44 38.98 56.74
N THR A 38 31.56 37.68 57.01
CA THR A 38 30.67 36.66 56.43
C THR A 38 29.22 36.85 56.86
N LEU A 39 28.98 37.13 58.15
CA LEU A 39 27.65 37.44 58.67
C LEU A 39 27.10 38.74 58.11
N SER A 40 27.95 39.77 57.94
CA SER A 40 27.56 41.02 57.29
C SER A 40 27.18 40.80 55.84
N LYS A 41 27.94 40.01 55.08
CA LYS A 41 27.60 39.64 53.68
C LYS A 41 26.30 38.85 53.61
N LEU A 42 26.07 37.92 54.54
CA LEU A 42 24.79 37.21 54.66
C LEU A 42 23.64 38.18 54.98
N ASN A 43 23.86 39.14 55.88
CA ASN A 43 22.86 40.15 56.21
C ASN A 43 22.58 41.06 55.00
N THR A 44 23.60 41.50 54.28
CA THR A 44 23.45 42.25 53.03
C THR A 44 22.73 41.43 51.96
N ILE A 45 23.03 40.12 51.83
CA ILE A 45 22.28 39.24 50.92
C ILE A 45 20.82 39.11 51.36
N LEU A 46 20.51 39.07 52.65
CA LEU A 46 19.12 39.00 53.15
C LEU A 46 18.38 40.33 53.04
N GLU A 47 19.09 41.46 53.09
CA GLU A 47 18.55 42.81 52.91
C GLU A 47 18.39 43.17 51.42
N ASP A 48 19.33 42.76 50.55
CA ASP A 48 19.30 42.98 49.09
C ASP A 48 18.49 41.91 48.35
N ALA A 49 18.42 40.67 48.86
CA ALA A 49 17.51 39.68 48.32
C ALA A 49 16.08 40.12 48.67
N GLU A 50 15.40 40.66 47.67
CA GLU A 50 13.95 40.61 47.61
C GLU A 50 13.56 39.12 47.64
N LEU A 51 13.46 38.56 48.86
CA LEU A 51 12.95 37.22 49.09
C LEU A 51 11.51 37.24 48.63
N ILE A 52 11.30 36.87 47.35
CA ILE A 52 9.98 36.70 46.76
C ILE A 52 9.22 35.79 47.72
N SER A 53 8.24 36.37 48.41
CA SER A 53 7.42 35.59 49.33
C SER A 53 6.76 34.46 48.55
N GLN A 54 6.46 33.35 49.20
CA GLN A 54 5.79 32.22 48.55
C GLN A 54 4.45 32.64 47.91
N SER A 55 3.81 33.69 48.46
CA SER A 55 2.68 34.40 47.86
C SER A 55 3.07 35.06 46.54
N GLN A 56 4.08 35.94 46.52
CA GLN A 56 4.53 36.61 45.29
C GLN A 56 5.01 35.63 44.21
N PHE A 57 5.59 34.49 44.59
CA PHE A 57 5.95 33.42 43.65
C PHE A 57 4.70 32.80 43.01
N ASN A 58 3.70 32.47 43.83
CA ASN A 58 2.43 31.93 43.35
C ASN A 58 1.66 32.94 42.50
N ASP A 59 1.67 34.21 42.88
CA ASP A 59 1.02 35.31 42.14
C ASP A 59 1.70 35.52 40.78
N THR A 60 3.03 35.40 40.72
CA THR A 60 3.80 35.44 39.46
C THR A 60 3.48 34.26 38.57
N ILE A 61 3.36 33.04 39.11
CA ILE A 61 2.94 31.85 38.35
C ILE A 61 1.50 32.01 37.82
N MET A 62 0.57 32.55 38.62
CA MET A 62 -0.80 32.80 38.18
C MET A 62 -0.87 33.91 37.11
N ALA A 63 -0.07 34.97 37.25
CA ALA A 63 0.06 36.01 36.23
C ALA A 63 0.67 35.47 34.92
N LEU A 64 1.68 34.59 35.00
CA LEU A 64 2.24 33.92 33.83
C LEU A 64 1.22 33.00 33.15
N ARG A 65 0.42 32.23 33.91
CA ARG A 65 -0.66 31.41 33.36
C ARG A 65 -1.78 32.24 32.73
N GLY A 66 -2.09 33.41 33.30
CA GLY A 66 -3.09 34.33 32.76
C GLY A 66 -2.64 35.09 31.51
N ASN A 67 -1.32 35.25 31.31
CA ASN A 67 -0.73 36.01 30.21
C ASN A 67 -0.29 35.16 29.01
N VAL A 68 -0.45 33.84 29.05
CA VAL A 68 -0.19 32.97 27.89
C VAL A 68 -1.50 32.81 27.09
N PRO A 69 -1.55 33.27 25.83
CA PRO A 69 -2.73 33.09 24.98
C PRO A 69 -3.10 31.61 24.87
N VAL A 70 -4.40 31.26 24.85
CA VAL A 70 -4.89 29.87 24.71
C VAL A 70 -4.27 29.13 23.51
N SER A 71 -3.83 29.87 22.48
CA SER A 71 -3.10 29.36 21.30
C SER A 71 -1.65 28.96 21.58
N ALA A 72 -0.98 29.54 22.59
CA ALA A 72 0.39 29.25 23.01
C ALA A 72 0.47 28.16 24.10
N ASN A 73 -0.64 27.43 24.31
CA ASN A 73 -0.72 26.27 25.18
C ASN A 73 -0.06 25.01 24.58
N THR A 74 1.11 25.20 23.98
CA THR A 74 1.90 24.13 23.36
C THR A 74 2.38 23.14 24.41
N LEU A 75 2.60 23.58 25.65
CA LEU A 75 2.99 22.72 26.77
C LEU A 75 1.86 21.81 27.25
N GLU A 76 0.62 22.28 27.41
CA GLU A 76 -0.50 21.40 27.77
C GLU A 76 -0.87 20.47 26.60
N LYS A 77 -0.76 20.95 25.36
CA LYS A 77 -0.93 20.10 24.17
C LYS A 77 0.14 18.99 24.11
N LEU A 78 1.42 19.32 24.32
CA LEU A 78 2.51 18.35 24.39
C LEU A 78 2.33 17.38 25.56
N TYR A 79 1.92 17.88 26.73
CA TYR A 79 1.63 17.05 27.90
C TYR A 79 0.51 16.04 27.60
N ASN A 80 -0.59 16.48 26.99
CA ASN A 80 -1.71 15.60 26.63
C ASN A 80 -1.33 14.57 25.55
N ILE A 81 -0.47 14.94 24.59
CA ILE A 81 0.06 14.01 23.58
C ILE A 81 0.96 12.95 24.24
N ILE A 82 1.87 13.34 25.13
CA ILE A 82 2.76 12.41 25.84
C ILE A 82 1.96 11.45 26.72
N GLN A 83 0.94 11.96 27.43
CA GLN A 83 0.02 11.12 28.22
C GLN A 83 -0.76 10.14 27.32
N GLY A 84 -1.23 10.60 26.16
CA GLY A 84 -1.88 9.75 25.16
C GLY A 84 -0.96 8.64 24.61
N MET A 85 0.32 8.94 24.40
CA MET A 85 1.33 7.95 24.00
C MET A 85 1.65 6.94 25.11
N GLN A 86 1.59 7.35 26.38
CA GLN A 86 1.76 6.43 27.52
C GLN A 86 0.57 5.48 27.71
N SER A 87 -0.62 5.89 27.25
CA SER A 87 -1.82 5.03 27.27
C SER A 87 -1.89 4.02 26.13
N LEU A 88 -1.03 4.12 25.11
CA LEU A 88 -0.83 3.04 24.15
C LEU A 88 -0.09 1.91 24.88
N LYS A 89 -0.77 0.78 25.08
CA LYS A 89 -0.13 -0.39 25.68
C LYS A 89 0.90 -0.93 24.70
N ARG A 90 1.91 -1.62 25.22
CA ARG A 90 2.92 -2.29 24.38
C ARG A 90 2.28 -3.20 23.33
N GLU A 91 1.19 -3.87 23.70
CA GLU A 91 0.37 -4.69 22.81
C GLU A 91 -0.21 -3.89 21.62
N ASP A 92 -0.62 -2.63 21.83
CA ASP A 92 -1.13 -1.75 20.78
C ASP A 92 -0.02 -1.31 19.80
N ILE A 93 1.21 -1.11 20.32
CA ILE A 93 2.38 -0.78 19.51
C ILE A 93 2.80 -2.00 18.67
N ASP A 94 2.81 -3.19 19.28
CA ASP A 94 3.14 -4.45 18.60
C ASP A 94 2.11 -4.74 17.49
N THR A 95 0.81 -4.49 17.72
CA THR A 95 -0.21 -4.67 16.67
C THR A 95 -0.05 -3.68 15.51
N LEU A 96 0.36 -2.44 15.78
CA LEU A 96 0.61 -1.45 14.74
C LEU A 96 1.86 -1.80 13.92
N GLU A 97 2.91 -2.32 14.56
CA GLU A 97 4.09 -2.84 13.88
C GLU A 97 3.77 -4.07 13.03
N GLU A 98 2.97 -5.00 13.56
CA GLU A 98 2.49 -6.16 12.81
C GLU A 98 1.62 -5.73 11.62
N LEU A 99 0.71 -4.79 11.79
CA LEU A 99 -0.11 -4.27 10.70
C LEU A 99 0.75 -3.58 9.63
N ASN A 100 1.77 -2.82 10.04
CA ASN A 100 2.70 -2.17 9.14
C ASN A 100 3.59 -3.19 8.40
N ALA A 101 4.03 -4.25 9.08
CA ALA A 101 4.78 -5.36 8.48
C ALA A 101 3.91 -6.17 7.51
N ILE A 102 2.64 -6.39 7.83
CA ILE A 102 1.66 -7.01 6.92
C ILE A 102 1.45 -6.11 5.70
N LEU A 103 1.34 -4.78 5.87
CA LEU A 103 1.21 -3.85 4.75
C LEU A 103 2.48 -3.74 3.90
N SER A 104 3.68 -3.90 4.50
CA SER A 104 4.94 -3.88 3.76
C SER A 104 5.27 -5.22 3.08
N ASN A 105 4.88 -6.34 3.68
CA ASN A 105 5.18 -7.69 3.20
C ASN A 105 4.03 -8.34 2.45
N ALA A 106 2.82 -7.78 2.51
CA ALA A 106 1.77 -8.20 1.60
C ALA A 106 2.22 -7.78 0.21
N ASP A 107 2.66 -8.76 -0.57
CA ASP A 107 2.61 -8.75 -2.03
C ASP A 107 1.15 -8.54 -2.43
N LEU A 108 0.68 -7.29 -2.27
CA LEU A 108 -0.61 -6.84 -2.72
C LEU A 108 -0.53 -6.90 -4.23
N VAL A 109 -0.96 -8.01 -4.81
CA VAL A 109 -1.33 -8.09 -6.22
C VAL A 109 -2.30 -6.95 -6.43
N ARG A 110 -1.83 -5.86 -7.07
CA ARG A 110 -2.69 -4.69 -7.23
C ARG A 110 -3.83 -5.13 -8.13
N ILE A 111 -5.02 -4.59 -7.88
CA ILE A 111 -6.15 -4.79 -8.79
C ILE A 111 -5.74 -4.43 -10.22
N GLN A 112 -4.85 -3.45 -10.38
CA GLN A 112 -4.23 -3.11 -11.65
C GLN A 112 -3.34 -4.23 -12.22
N ASP A 113 -2.49 -4.87 -11.42
CA ASP A 113 -1.64 -5.98 -11.89
C ASP A 113 -2.49 -7.18 -12.30
N LEU A 114 -3.58 -7.45 -11.57
CA LEU A 114 -4.56 -8.47 -11.93
C LEU A 114 -5.33 -8.09 -13.20
N ALA A 115 -5.74 -6.83 -13.34
CA ALA A 115 -6.41 -6.33 -14.54
C ALA A 115 -5.47 -6.36 -15.76
N ASP A 116 -4.21 -5.99 -15.58
CA ASP A 116 -3.17 -6.04 -16.61
C ASP A 116 -2.84 -7.48 -16.99
N ALA A 117 -2.76 -8.38 -16.01
CA ALA A 117 -2.62 -9.81 -16.25
C ALA A 117 -3.84 -10.38 -16.99
N LEU A 118 -5.06 -9.94 -16.66
CA LEU A 118 -6.29 -10.37 -17.32
C LEU A 118 -6.39 -9.81 -18.76
N VAL A 119 -5.95 -8.57 -18.98
CA VAL A 119 -5.83 -7.95 -20.30
C VAL A 119 -4.69 -8.57 -21.12
N ALA A 120 -3.61 -9.00 -20.48
CA ALA A 120 -2.54 -9.75 -21.13
C ALA A 120 -2.98 -11.19 -21.47
N LEU A 121 -3.78 -11.80 -20.59
CA LEU A 121 -4.50 -13.07 -20.79
C LEU A 121 -5.75 -12.89 -21.64
N ASN A 122 -5.83 -11.86 -22.49
CA ASN A 122 -6.85 -11.67 -23.53
C ASN A 122 -6.75 -12.77 -24.61
N LEU A 123 -6.81 -14.02 -24.16
CA LEU A 123 -7.05 -15.24 -24.90
C LEU A 123 -8.43 -15.08 -25.51
N LYS A 124 -8.47 -14.40 -26.64
CA LYS A 124 -9.63 -14.35 -27.52
C LYS A 124 -9.73 -15.67 -28.26
N GLN A 125 -9.82 -16.75 -27.50
CA GLN A 125 -10.23 -18.03 -28.06
C GLN A 125 -11.65 -17.84 -28.57
N ARG A 126 -11.82 -18.03 -29.87
CA ARG A 126 -13.09 -17.85 -30.58
C ARG A 126 -13.41 -19.11 -31.34
N ASN A 127 -14.70 -19.33 -31.51
CA ASN A 127 -15.22 -20.47 -32.24
C ASN A 127 -16.04 -19.96 -33.42
N PHE A 128 -15.81 -20.53 -34.59
CA PHE A 128 -16.66 -20.34 -35.75
C PHE A 128 -17.21 -21.70 -36.20
N GLN A 129 -18.52 -21.78 -36.35
CA GLN A 129 -19.21 -23.01 -36.73
C GLN A 129 -19.56 -22.95 -38.22
N PHE A 130 -19.12 -23.96 -38.95
CA PHE A 130 -19.53 -24.24 -40.32
C PHE A 130 -20.56 -25.36 -40.31
N TYR A 131 -21.67 -25.16 -41.02
CA TYR A 131 -22.78 -26.10 -41.08
C TYR A 131 -23.05 -26.52 -42.52
N PHE A 132 -23.19 -27.82 -42.74
CA PHE A 132 -23.34 -28.44 -44.05
C PHE A 132 -24.65 -29.24 -44.07
N PRO A 133 -25.68 -28.77 -44.79
CA PRO A 133 -27.05 -29.31 -44.70
C PRO A 133 -27.26 -30.67 -45.37
N ASP A 134 -26.40 -31.06 -46.31
CA ASP A 134 -26.44 -32.38 -46.97
C ASP A 134 -25.06 -32.75 -47.55
N SER A 135 -24.91 -33.98 -48.05
CA SER A 135 -23.64 -34.45 -48.65
C SER A 135 -23.42 -33.98 -50.09
N GLN A 136 -24.35 -33.23 -50.69
CA GLN A 136 -24.22 -32.72 -52.06
C GLN A 136 -23.60 -31.32 -52.03
N TRP A 137 -22.63 -31.12 -51.14
CA TRP A 137 -21.84 -29.90 -51.11
C TRP A 137 -21.12 -29.74 -52.45
N ASP A 138 -21.67 -28.87 -53.29
CA ASP A 138 -21.10 -28.47 -54.56
C ASP A 138 -20.89 -26.95 -54.54
N ASP A 139 -19.78 -26.49 -55.11
CA ASP A 139 -19.36 -25.09 -55.15
C ASP A 139 -20.43 -24.20 -55.82
N ASP A 140 -21.28 -24.79 -56.67
CA ASP A 140 -22.30 -24.09 -57.48
C ASP A 140 -23.73 -24.11 -56.88
N HIS A 141 -24.04 -25.01 -55.94
CA HIS A 141 -25.43 -25.32 -55.55
C HIS A 141 -26.02 -24.49 -54.40
N ASN A 142 -25.36 -23.44 -53.90
CA ASN A 142 -25.96 -22.62 -52.84
C ASN A 142 -25.52 -21.14 -52.86
N GLN A 143 -26.10 -20.36 -53.77
CA GLN A 143 -25.94 -18.90 -53.78
C GLN A 143 -26.61 -18.22 -52.57
N SER A 144 -27.54 -18.92 -51.90
CA SER A 144 -28.10 -18.53 -50.62
C SER A 144 -27.30 -19.15 -49.48
N LEU A 145 -26.15 -18.54 -49.14
CA LEU A 145 -25.71 -18.19 -47.79
C LEU A 145 -24.18 -18.17 -47.69
N ARG A 146 -23.64 -16.99 -47.36
CA ARG A 146 -22.24 -16.71 -47.03
C ARG A 146 -21.73 -17.44 -45.76
N ARG A 147 -22.32 -18.58 -45.38
CA ARG A 147 -22.08 -19.31 -44.12
C ARG A 147 -20.78 -20.10 -44.11
N ASP A 148 -20.29 -20.52 -45.28
CA ASP A 148 -19.11 -21.40 -45.38
C ASP A 148 -17.79 -20.63 -45.42
N ARG A 149 -17.86 -19.30 -45.30
CA ARG A 149 -16.70 -18.41 -45.32
C ARG A 149 -16.84 -17.39 -44.22
N PHE A 150 -15.75 -17.17 -43.50
CA PHE A 150 -15.65 -16.02 -42.62
C PHE A 150 -14.43 -15.18 -42.99
N VAL A 151 -14.55 -13.89 -42.71
CA VAL A 151 -13.47 -12.93 -42.89
C VAL A 151 -12.94 -12.54 -41.53
N MET A 152 -11.62 -12.42 -41.43
CA MET A 152 -10.99 -11.98 -40.20
C MET A 152 -9.79 -11.08 -40.48
N ARG A 153 -9.28 -10.48 -39.41
CA ARG A 153 -8.15 -9.57 -39.44
C ARG A 153 -7.16 -9.95 -38.34
N GLY A 154 -5.87 -9.93 -38.66
CA GLY A 154 -4.80 -10.23 -37.72
C GLY A 154 -4.44 -11.71 -37.68
N LYS A 155 -3.26 -12.01 -37.12
CA LYS A 155 -2.68 -13.34 -37.12
C LYS A 155 -3.37 -14.25 -36.11
N ILE A 156 -3.78 -15.45 -36.55
CA ILE A 156 -4.15 -16.53 -35.63
C ILE A 156 -2.87 -17.20 -35.12
N THR A 157 -2.74 -17.31 -33.81
CA THR A 157 -1.59 -17.91 -33.13
C THR A 157 -1.76 -19.41 -32.92
N ASP A 158 -2.99 -19.88 -32.72
CA ASP A 158 -3.32 -21.28 -32.55
C ASP A 158 -4.65 -21.66 -33.21
N LEU A 159 -4.69 -22.86 -33.81
CA LEU A 159 -5.83 -23.41 -34.55
C LEU A 159 -6.12 -24.84 -34.13
N SER A 160 -7.37 -25.10 -33.78
CA SER A 160 -7.91 -26.44 -33.64
C SER A 160 -9.27 -26.55 -34.29
N ASN A 161 -9.67 -27.77 -34.61
CA ASN A 161 -11.01 -28.03 -35.11
C ASN A 161 -11.62 -29.25 -34.41
N ASP A 162 -12.94 -29.27 -34.42
CA ASP A 162 -13.75 -30.44 -34.09
C ASP A 162 -14.84 -30.58 -35.14
N PHE A 163 -15.26 -31.81 -35.45
CA PHE A 163 -16.28 -32.04 -36.46
C PHE A 163 -17.11 -33.29 -36.18
N THR A 164 -18.31 -33.33 -36.75
CA THR A 164 -19.25 -34.42 -36.50
C THR A 164 -18.81 -35.73 -37.14
N ASN A 165 -19.28 -36.84 -36.58
CA ASN A 165 -19.01 -38.17 -37.10
C ASN A 165 -19.49 -38.43 -38.53
N ALA A 166 -20.26 -37.54 -39.15
CA ALA A 166 -20.62 -37.64 -40.57
C ALA A 166 -19.45 -37.27 -41.50
N LEU A 167 -18.52 -36.43 -41.03
CA LEU A 167 -17.32 -36.05 -41.78
C LEU A 167 -16.19 -37.05 -41.52
N SER A 168 -15.44 -37.34 -42.58
CA SER A 168 -14.20 -38.12 -42.53
C SER A 168 -12.98 -37.20 -42.40
N ALA A 169 -13.06 -35.98 -42.93
CA ALA A 169 -12.02 -34.96 -42.81
C ALA A 169 -12.60 -33.57 -43.08
N VAL A 170 -11.81 -32.55 -42.74
CA VAL A 170 -12.09 -31.15 -43.07
C VAL A 170 -10.83 -30.51 -43.61
N SER A 171 -10.97 -29.88 -44.78
CA SER A 171 -9.93 -29.08 -45.43
C SER A 171 -10.36 -27.62 -45.53
N TYR A 172 -9.42 -26.74 -45.87
CA TYR A 172 -9.64 -25.30 -45.85
C TYR A 172 -9.13 -24.64 -47.14
N LYS A 173 -9.78 -23.56 -47.55
CA LYS A 173 -9.22 -22.62 -48.54
C LYS A 173 -9.03 -21.26 -47.90
N THR A 174 -7.94 -20.57 -48.20
CA THR A 174 -7.72 -19.18 -47.74
C THR A 174 -7.34 -18.25 -48.87
N ARG A 175 -7.58 -16.95 -48.66
CA ARG A 175 -7.03 -15.89 -49.49
C ARG A 175 -6.91 -14.60 -48.69
N ILE A 176 -5.91 -13.79 -49.01
CA ILE A 176 -5.84 -12.41 -48.53
C ILE A 176 -7.01 -11.62 -49.15
N ASP A 177 -7.61 -10.67 -48.42
CA ASP A 177 -8.80 -9.92 -48.84
C ASP A 177 -8.64 -9.22 -50.20
N THR A 178 -7.42 -8.79 -50.51
CA THR A 178 -7.06 -8.13 -51.78
C THR A 178 -6.76 -9.10 -52.94
N SER A 179 -6.75 -10.41 -52.70
CA SER A 179 -6.45 -11.43 -53.71
C SER A 179 -7.72 -12.10 -54.26
N SER A 180 -7.72 -12.45 -55.54
CA SER A 180 -8.74 -13.30 -56.16
C SER A 180 -8.42 -14.80 -56.03
N THR A 181 -7.17 -15.17 -55.77
CA THR A 181 -6.69 -16.56 -55.76
C THR A 181 -6.88 -17.20 -54.39
N TRP A 182 -7.47 -18.40 -54.36
CA TRP A 182 -7.59 -19.22 -53.17
C TRP A 182 -6.45 -20.25 -53.08
N ALA A 183 -5.80 -20.32 -51.93
CA ALA A 183 -4.86 -21.38 -51.58
C ALA A 183 -5.61 -22.50 -50.85
N TYR A 184 -5.30 -23.76 -51.15
CA TYR A 184 -5.90 -24.94 -50.52
C TYR A 184 -5.00 -25.51 -49.41
N HIS A 185 -5.61 -25.96 -48.31
CA HIS A 185 -4.95 -26.50 -47.13
C HIS A 185 -5.64 -27.79 -46.70
N LEU A 186 -4.88 -28.87 -46.64
CA LEU A 186 -5.44 -30.20 -46.38
C LEU A 186 -6.04 -30.34 -44.97
N ASN A 187 -5.47 -29.66 -43.98
CA ASN A 187 -5.86 -29.74 -42.57
C ASN A 187 -5.51 -28.44 -41.81
N THR A 188 -5.81 -28.40 -40.51
CA THR A 188 -5.52 -27.25 -39.63
C THR A 188 -4.03 -26.93 -39.53
N SER A 189 -3.14 -27.92 -39.56
CA SER A 189 -1.69 -27.68 -39.55
C SER A 189 -1.20 -26.97 -40.81
N ALA A 190 -1.67 -27.40 -41.99
CA ALA A 190 -1.35 -26.72 -43.25
C ALA A 190 -1.92 -25.29 -43.28
N LEU A 191 -3.14 -25.11 -42.76
CA LEU A 191 -3.76 -23.79 -42.61
C LEU A 191 -2.93 -22.89 -41.68
N GLN A 192 -2.51 -23.38 -40.51
CA GLN A 192 -1.69 -22.63 -39.55
C GLN A 192 -0.35 -22.22 -40.16
N ASN A 193 0.30 -23.11 -40.93
CA ASN A 193 1.52 -22.79 -41.65
C ASN A 193 1.33 -21.66 -42.66
N TRP A 194 0.24 -21.69 -43.42
CA TRP A 194 -0.08 -20.62 -44.35
C TRP A 194 -0.35 -19.29 -43.64
N ILE A 195 -1.12 -19.30 -42.54
CA ILE A 195 -1.38 -18.11 -41.73
C ILE A 195 -0.07 -17.54 -41.19
N ASN A 196 0.79 -18.39 -40.65
CA ASN A 196 2.10 -17.99 -40.11
C ASN A 196 2.99 -17.30 -41.15
N ALA A 197 2.91 -17.74 -42.41
CA ALA A 197 3.71 -17.20 -43.50
C ALA A 197 3.13 -15.94 -44.15
N ASN A 198 1.80 -15.74 -44.12
CA ASN A 198 1.14 -14.72 -44.94
C ASN A 198 0.40 -13.64 -44.14
N ILE A 199 0.10 -13.88 -42.86
CA ILE A 199 -0.77 -13.03 -42.05
C ILE A 199 0.04 -12.44 -40.89
N SER A 200 -0.10 -11.14 -40.68
CA SER A 200 0.58 -10.39 -39.61
C SER A 200 -0.36 -9.39 -38.94
N GLY A 201 0.09 -8.84 -37.81
CA GLY A 201 -0.63 -7.83 -37.04
C GLY A 201 -1.82 -8.38 -36.23
N ASN A 202 -2.59 -7.46 -35.66
CA ASN A 202 -3.69 -7.75 -34.73
C ASN A 202 -5.08 -7.52 -35.36
N GLU A 203 -6.14 -7.68 -34.57
CA GLU A 203 -7.53 -7.53 -35.04
C GLU A 203 -7.90 -6.13 -35.55
N GLN A 204 -7.13 -5.08 -35.23
CA GLN A 204 -7.42 -3.70 -35.65
C GLN A 204 -6.68 -3.33 -36.94
N THR A 205 -5.37 -3.60 -37.00
CA THR A 205 -4.51 -3.12 -38.10
C THR A 205 -3.88 -4.23 -38.94
N GLY A 206 -4.07 -5.50 -38.57
CA GLY A 206 -3.44 -6.63 -39.24
C GLY A 206 -3.99 -6.96 -40.62
N THR A 207 -3.39 -7.97 -41.25
CA THR A 207 -3.81 -8.47 -42.56
C THR A 207 -5.24 -9.01 -42.49
N ARG A 208 -6.09 -8.58 -43.43
CA ARG A 208 -7.44 -9.12 -43.59
C ARG A 208 -7.44 -10.27 -44.60
N TYR A 209 -8.12 -11.35 -44.27
CA TYR A 209 -8.15 -12.56 -45.09
C TYR A 209 -9.43 -13.36 -44.85
N TRP A 210 -9.71 -14.26 -45.80
CA TRP A 210 -10.85 -15.14 -45.79
C TRP A 210 -10.41 -16.56 -45.51
N ILE A 211 -11.21 -17.28 -44.73
CA ILE A 211 -11.11 -18.72 -44.54
C ILE A 211 -12.43 -19.33 -45.03
N ARG A 212 -12.32 -20.40 -45.82
CA ARG A 212 -13.41 -21.25 -46.28
C ARG A 212 -13.19 -22.66 -45.78
N CYS A 213 -14.25 -23.30 -45.29
CA CYS A 213 -14.23 -24.70 -44.89
C CYS A 213 -14.71 -25.60 -46.03
N ILE A 214 -14.12 -26.78 -46.18
CA ILE A 214 -14.47 -27.78 -47.19
C ILE A 214 -14.69 -29.13 -46.49
N PRO A 215 -15.92 -29.63 -46.43
CA PRO A 215 -16.22 -30.92 -45.81
C PRO A 215 -15.78 -32.08 -46.70
N THR A 216 -15.28 -33.16 -46.09
CA THR A 216 -15.17 -34.48 -46.73
C THR A 216 -16.04 -35.46 -45.95
N TYR A 217 -17.04 -36.04 -46.60
CA TYR A 217 -17.99 -36.95 -45.96
C TYR A 217 -17.42 -38.37 -45.84
N LYS A 218 -17.91 -39.13 -44.86
CA LYS A 218 -17.71 -40.58 -44.83
C LYS A 218 -18.55 -41.25 -45.92
N SER A 219 -18.09 -42.38 -46.43
CA SER A 219 -18.84 -43.15 -47.43
C SER A 219 -20.23 -43.53 -46.89
N GLY A 220 -21.28 -43.27 -47.68
CA GLY A 220 -22.65 -43.62 -47.33
C GLY A 220 -23.34 -42.70 -46.31
N HIS A 221 -22.70 -41.61 -45.86
CA HIS A 221 -23.31 -40.61 -45.00
C HIS A 221 -23.84 -39.42 -45.82
N TYR A 222 -25.14 -39.13 -45.66
CA TYR A 222 -25.86 -38.08 -46.40
C TYR A 222 -26.50 -37.03 -45.49
N ASP A 223 -26.32 -37.16 -44.18
CA ASP A 223 -26.95 -36.32 -43.17
C ASP A 223 -26.17 -35.02 -42.89
N GLU A 224 -26.78 -34.15 -42.10
CA GLU A 224 -26.22 -32.87 -41.69
C GLU A 224 -24.86 -33.03 -40.98
N ALA A 225 -23.91 -32.17 -41.35
CA ALA A 225 -22.57 -32.18 -40.80
C ALA A 225 -22.15 -30.80 -40.30
N MET A 226 -21.18 -30.78 -39.38
CA MET A 226 -20.68 -29.55 -38.77
C MET A 226 -19.17 -29.64 -38.53
N ASN A 227 -18.50 -28.50 -38.73
CA ASN A 227 -17.15 -28.24 -38.23
C ASN A 227 -17.18 -27.04 -37.29
N VAL A 228 -16.51 -27.15 -36.15
CA VAL A 228 -16.20 -26.04 -35.25
C VAL A 228 -14.72 -25.73 -35.39
N LEU A 229 -14.38 -24.54 -35.88
CA LEU A 229 -13.02 -24.04 -35.93
C LEU A 229 -12.78 -23.14 -34.72
N THR A 230 -11.85 -23.57 -33.87
CA THR A 230 -11.42 -22.85 -32.68
C THR A 230 -10.08 -22.18 -32.94
N TYR A 231 -9.97 -20.90 -32.59
CA TYR A 231 -8.78 -20.11 -32.91
C TYR A 231 -8.47 -19.06 -31.84
N VAL A 232 -7.17 -18.74 -31.70
CA VAL A 232 -6.67 -17.68 -30.82
C VAL A 232 -6.01 -16.58 -31.66
N VAL A 233 -6.32 -15.32 -31.38
CA VAL A 233 -5.80 -14.12 -32.07
C VAL A 233 -4.98 -13.23 -31.15
#